data_AF-A0A8T3R7J4-F1
#
_entry.id   AF-A0A8T3R7J4-F1
#
_cell.length_a   1.000
_cell.length_b   1.000
_cell.length_c   1.000
_cell.angle_alpha   90.00
_cell.angle_beta   90.00
_cell.angle_gamma   90.00
#
_symmetry.space_group_name_H-M   'P 1'
#
loop_
_entity.id
_entity.type
_entity.pdbx_description
1 polymer ?
#
loop_
_entity_poly.entity_id
_entity_poly.type
_entity_poly.pdbx_seq_one_letter_code
_entity_poly.pdbx_strand_id
1 'polypeptide(L)'
;MLDAWLVGDPVRRSRLAWLLTLYAVVGLIILALVGAGMTLTTVRARETLAQLELQRESVVRLLDATARSLESADGSADRLTTTLGETSDSIARGAGLARAVATAAQGVVAASGLEILGQRPLSMLGDTFGSAAEEATALADSLDATGASLTDTVAGVEDLSEDLSSIGEELGEIRETVAEVDLGSGRVLDVALAVGLLLLLWLAVPALSALWLARRLRHTAIRYAAAEGDAPRR
;
A
#
# COMPACT_ATOMS: atom_id res chain seq x y z
N MET A 1 8.29 16.86 -73.33
CA MET A 1 6.98 17.57 -73.40
C MET A 1 6.60 18.31 -72.11
N LEU A 2 7.19 18.00 -70.95
CA LEU A 2 7.03 18.80 -69.71
C LEU A 2 7.89 20.08 -69.67
N ASP A 3 8.96 20.17 -70.47
CA ASP A 3 9.88 21.34 -70.45
C ASP A 3 9.28 22.61 -71.07
N ALA A 4 8.30 22.49 -71.98
CA ALA A 4 7.69 23.64 -72.64
C ALA A 4 6.65 24.37 -71.76
N TRP A 5 6.08 23.70 -70.75
CA TRP A 5 5.10 24.29 -69.83
C TRP A 5 5.74 25.02 -68.63
N LEU A 6 7.05 24.85 -68.41
CA LEU A 6 7.77 25.42 -67.27
C LEU A 6 8.45 26.76 -67.56
N VAL A 7 8.37 27.26 -68.80
CA VAL A 7 8.89 28.58 -69.22
C VAL A 7 7.89 29.73 -68.94
N GLY A 8 6.71 29.42 -68.40
CA GLY A 8 5.67 30.40 -68.07
C GLY A 8 5.93 31.20 -66.79
N ASP A 9 6.11 32.51 -66.96
CA ASP A 9 6.11 33.61 -65.98
C ASP A 9 7.06 33.52 -64.75
N PRO A 10 8.04 34.44 -64.63
CA PRO A 10 8.90 34.54 -63.43
C PRO A 10 8.09 34.79 -62.14
N VAL A 11 6.91 35.39 -62.27
CA VAL A 11 5.97 35.64 -61.16
C VAL A 11 5.41 34.33 -60.57
N ARG A 12 5.13 33.32 -61.41
CA ARG A 12 4.59 32.02 -60.95
C ARG A 12 5.63 31.21 -60.17
N ARG A 13 6.90 31.23 -60.60
CA ARG A 13 8.01 30.56 -59.90
C ARG A 13 8.25 31.16 -58.50
N SER A 14 8.14 32.48 -58.37
CA SER A 14 8.25 33.17 -57.08
C SER A 14 7.14 32.76 -56.10
N ARG A 15 5.88 32.69 -56.57
CA ARG A 15 4.73 32.27 -55.75
C ARG A 15 4.84 30.80 -55.30
N LEU A 16 5.31 29.90 -56.16
CA LEU A 16 5.54 28.50 -55.82
C LEU A 16 6.64 28.32 -54.76
N ALA A 17 7.76 29.03 -54.92
CA ALA A 17 8.84 29.01 -53.93
C ALA A 17 8.37 29.54 -52.56
N TRP A 18 7.55 30.60 -52.56
CA TRP A 18 6.98 31.16 -51.33
C TRP A 18 6.00 30.19 -50.64
N LEU A 19 5.08 29.57 -51.40
CA LEU A 19 4.15 28.56 -50.87
C LEU A 19 4.90 27.34 -50.29
N LEU A 20 5.95 26.87 -50.95
CA LEU A 20 6.76 25.75 -50.44
C LEU A 20 7.50 26.11 -49.15
N THR A 21 8.01 27.34 -49.06
CA THR A 21 8.69 27.83 -47.86
C THR A 21 7.71 27.97 -46.70
N LEU A 22 6.51 28.52 -46.96
CA LEU A 22 5.45 28.63 -45.97
C LEU A 22 5.03 27.25 -45.45
N TYR A 23 4.83 26.29 -46.36
CA TYR A 23 4.50 24.91 -45.99
C TYR A 23 5.58 24.26 -45.12
N ALA A 24 6.86 24.41 -45.47
CA ALA A 24 7.96 23.87 -44.67
C ALA A 24 8.06 24.53 -43.29
N VAL A 25 7.87 25.85 -43.20
CA VAL A 25 7.87 26.58 -41.92
C VAL A 25 6.70 26.15 -41.05
N VAL A 26 5.48 26.02 -41.60
CA VAL A 26 4.30 25.54 -40.87
C VAL A 26 4.52 24.11 -40.37
N GLY A 27 5.06 23.22 -41.20
CA GLY A 27 5.40 21.85 -40.80
C GLY A 27 6.39 21.80 -39.64
N LEU A 28 7.43 22.66 -39.67
CA LEU A 28 8.44 22.74 -38.62
C LEU A 28 7.87 23.31 -37.31
N ILE A 29 6.98 24.31 -37.41
CA ILE A 29 6.26 24.85 -36.24
C ILE A 29 5.38 23.78 -35.61
N ILE A 30 4.61 23.03 -36.39
CA ILE A 30 3.76 21.93 -35.89
C ILE A 30 4.63 20.85 -35.24
N LEU A 31 5.73 20.46 -35.87
CA LEU A 31 6.70 19.49 -35.33
C LEU A 31 7.25 19.96 -33.97
N ALA A 32 7.64 21.24 -33.88
CA ALA A 32 8.16 21.83 -32.64
C ALA A 32 7.08 21.89 -31.54
N LEU A 33 5.83 22.24 -31.88
CA LEU A 33 4.71 22.28 -30.95
C LEU A 33 4.35 20.88 -30.42
N VAL A 34 4.30 19.87 -31.29
CA VAL A 34 4.03 18.48 -30.90
C VAL A 34 5.17 17.92 -30.06
N GLY A 35 6.43 18.16 -30.46
CA GLY A 35 7.60 17.77 -29.69
C GLY A 35 7.62 18.40 -28.31
N ALA A 36 7.43 19.72 -28.22
CA ALA A 36 7.36 20.44 -26.95
C ALA A 36 6.20 19.92 -26.07
N GLY A 37 5.02 19.70 -26.66
CA GLY A 37 3.87 19.10 -25.99
C GLY A 37 4.19 17.72 -25.39
N MET A 38 4.79 16.81 -26.17
CA MET A 38 5.21 15.48 -25.69
C MET A 38 6.23 15.55 -24.56
N THR A 39 7.20 16.48 -24.62
CA THR A 39 8.18 16.64 -23.54
C THR A 39 7.53 17.14 -22.25
N LEU A 40 6.57 18.05 -22.32
CA LEU A 40 5.86 18.55 -21.14
C LEU A 40 4.96 17.50 -20.50
N THR A 41 4.24 16.71 -21.31
CA THR A 41 3.36 15.66 -20.79
C THR A 41 4.17 14.51 -20.16
N THR A 42 5.32 14.17 -20.74
CA THR A 42 6.18 13.10 -20.21
C THR A 42 6.85 13.49 -18.89
N VAL A 43 7.28 14.75 -18.73
CA VAL A 43 7.80 15.24 -17.43
C VAL A 43 6.72 15.15 -16.35
N ARG A 44 5.50 15.63 -16.63
CA ARG A 44 4.37 15.53 -15.68
C ARG A 44 4.00 14.09 -15.36
N ALA A 45 3.97 13.21 -16.36
CA ALA A 45 3.70 11.80 -16.16
C ALA A 45 4.76 11.15 -15.25
N ARG A 46 6.04 11.48 -15.45
CA ARG A 46 7.14 10.99 -14.60
C ARG A 46 7.03 11.49 -13.16
N GLU A 47 6.67 12.75 -12.95
CA GLU A 47 6.43 13.29 -11.60
C GLU A 47 5.27 12.55 -10.90
N THR A 48 4.15 12.31 -11.61
CA THR A 48 3.03 11.55 -11.03
C THR A 48 3.41 10.11 -10.72
N LEU A 49 4.20 9.45 -11.58
CA LEU A 49 4.69 8.10 -11.33
C LEU A 49 5.65 8.04 -10.14
N ALA A 50 6.56 9.02 -10.02
CA ALA A 50 7.44 9.12 -8.87
C ALA A 50 6.67 9.36 -7.56
N GLN A 51 5.62 10.19 -7.58
CA GLN A 51 4.74 10.39 -6.42
C GLN A 51 3.97 9.12 -6.05
N LEU A 52 3.48 8.39 -7.05
CA LEU A 52 2.80 7.10 -6.83
C LEU A 52 3.75 6.07 -6.22
N GLU A 53 5.01 6.01 -6.66
CA GLU A 53 6.00 5.09 -6.07
C GLU A 53 6.29 5.45 -4.61
N LEU A 54 6.42 6.75 -4.29
CA LEU A 54 6.59 7.20 -2.91
C LEU A 54 5.37 6.89 -2.04
N GLN A 55 4.15 7.06 -2.57
CA GLN A 55 2.92 6.70 -1.87
C GLN A 55 2.84 5.20 -1.63
N ARG A 56 3.17 4.40 -2.65
CA ARG A 56 3.23 2.93 -2.56
C ARG A 56 4.22 2.48 -1.50
N GLU A 57 5.43 3.03 -1.50
CA GLU A 57 6.45 2.72 -0.50
C GLU A 57 5.98 3.11 0.91
N SER A 58 5.30 4.26 1.06
CA SER A 58 4.70 4.66 2.34
C SER A 58 3.59 3.71 2.79
N VAL A 59 2.75 3.20 1.88
CA VAL A 59 1.70 2.23 2.18
C VAL A 59 2.32 0.91 2.61
N VAL A 60 3.33 0.40 1.88
CA VAL A 60 4.05 -0.82 2.26
C VAL A 60 4.69 -0.68 3.64
N ARG A 61 5.32 0.47 3.94
CA ARG A 61 5.89 0.73 5.28
C ARG A 61 4.82 0.78 6.37
N LEU A 62 3.64 1.34 6.10
CA LEU A 62 2.53 1.34 7.03
C LEU A 62 2.00 -0.07 7.26
N LEU A 63 1.82 -0.87 6.20
CA LEU A 63 1.40 -2.27 6.28
C LEU A 63 2.41 -3.11 7.08
N ASP A 64 3.71 -2.94 6.85
CA ASP A 64 4.77 -3.61 7.63
C ASP A 64 4.72 -3.22 9.12
N ALA A 65 4.47 -1.94 9.42
CA ALA A 65 4.34 -1.48 10.80
C ALA A 65 3.08 -2.05 11.47
N THR A 66 1.96 -2.10 10.75
CA THR A 66 0.72 -2.72 11.23
C THR A 66 0.91 -4.22 11.46
N ALA A 67 1.53 -4.94 10.53
CA ALA A 67 1.80 -6.37 10.66
C ALA A 67 2.66 -6.69 11.90
N ARG A 68 3.73 -5.93 12.14
CA ARG A 68 4.53 -6.07 13.37
C ARG A 68 3.75 -5.72 14.64
N SER A 69 2.83 -4.76 14.55
CA SER A 69 1.96 -4.42 15.68
C SER A 69 0.98 -5.56 15.99
N LEU A 70 0.46 -6.24 14.96
CA LEU A 70 -0.41 -7.41 15.11
C LEU A 70 0.37 -8.60 15.67
N GLU A 71 1.57 -8.89 15.15
CA GLU A 71 2.47 -9.93 15.68
C GLU A 71 2.82 -9.69 17.15
N SER A 72 3.07 -8.44 17.54
CA SER A 72 3.31 -8.10 18.94
C SER A 72 2.05 -8.21 19.81
N ALA A 73 0.87 -7.96 19.24
CA ALA A 73 -0.40 -8.12 19.93
C ALA A 73 -0.71 -9.61 20.16
N ASP A 74 -0.51 -10.44 19.14
CA ASP A 74 -0.62 -11.89 19.19
C ASP A 74 0.31 -12.49 20.26
N GLY A 75 1.61 -12.15 20.21
CA GLY A 75 2.55 -12.57 21.24
C GLY A 75 2.26 -12.02 22.65
N SER A 76 1.41 -10.99 22.77
CA SER A 76 0.90 -10.52 24.07
C SER A 76 -0.34 -11.30 24.53
N ALA A 77 -1.21 -11.67 23.59
CA ALA A 77 -2.35 -12.56 23.84
C ALA A 77 -1.87 -13.93 24.36
N ASP A 78 -0.85 -14.52 23.73
CA ASP A 78 -0.23 -15.77 24.18
C ASP A 78 0.27 -15.73 25.65
N ARG A 79 0.95 -14.63 26.01
CA ARG A 79 1.45 -14.43 27.38
C ARG A 79 0.31 -14.22 28.36
N LEU A 80 -0.75 -13.53 27.95
CA LEU A 80 -1.96 -13.36 28.75
C LEU A 80 -2.63 -14.72 28.98
N THR A 81 -2.82 -15.53 27.95
CA THR A 81 -3.37 -16.89 28.06
C THR A 81 -2.56 -17.74 29.04
N THR A 82 -1.22 -17.71 28.94
CA THR A 82 -0.35 -18.40 29.91
C THR A 82 -0.55 -17.90 31.34
N THR A 83 -0.55 -16.57 31.53
CA THR A 83 -0.72 -15.94 32.85
C THR A 83 -2.09 -16.25 33.47
N LEU A 84 -3.14 -16.23 32.65
CA LEU A 84 -4.50 -16.56 33.05
C LEU A 84 -4.63 -18.05 33.40
N GLY A 85 -3.96 -18.94 32.67
CA GLY A 85 -3.85 -20.36 32.99
C GLY A 85 -3.22 -20.59 34.37
N GLU A 86 -2.06 -19.99 34.63
CA GLU A 86 -1.38 -20.06 35.93
C GLU A 86 -2.23 -19.47 37.08
N THR A 87 -2.99 -18.42 36.78
CA THR A 87 -3.92 -17.79 37.73
C THR A 87 -5.10 -18.72 38.02
N SER A 88 -5.68 -19.35 37.00
CA SER A 88 -6.75 -20.34 37.14
C SER A 88 -6.32 -21.53 38.00
N ASP A 89 -5.12 -22.07 37.76
CA ASP A 89 -4.52 -23.14 38.56
C ASP A 89 -4.30 -22.73 40.02
N SER A 90 -3.92 -21.48 40.25
CA SER A 90 -3.74 -20.94 41.60
C SER A 90 -5.07 -20.77 42.33
N ILE A 91 -6.11 -20.34 41.63
CA ILE A 91 -7.49 -20.25 42.14
C ILE A 91 -8.03 -21.64 42.48
N ALA A 92 -7.85 -22.63 41.61
CA ALA A 92 -8.28 -24.01 41.85
C ALA A 92 -7.59 -24.61 43.09
N ARG A 93 -6.29 -24.36 43.27
CA ARG A 93 -5.57 -24.73 44.50
C ARG A 93 -6.11 -24.03 45.74
N GLY A 94 -6.44 -22.75 45.64
CA GLY A 94 -7.08 -21.97 46.70
C GLY A 94 -8.45 -22.55 47.10
N ALA A 95 -9.28 -22.89 46.11
CA ALA A 95 -10.59 -23.51 46.34
C ALA A 95 -10.44 -24.87 47.02
N GLY A 96 -9.48 -25.70 46.58
CA GLY A 96 -9.14 -26.97 47.22
C GLY A 96 -8.71 -26.81 48.68
N LEU A 97 -7.86 -25.81 48.97
CA LEU A 97 -7.45 -25.50 50.35
C LEU A 97 -8.64 -25.05 51.22
N ALA A 98 -9.50 -24.18 50.69
CA ALA A 98 -10.69 -23.70 51.39
C ALA A 98 -11.64 -24.87 51.73
N ARG A 99 -11.84 -25.82 50.81
CA ARG A 99 -12.59 -27.07 51.08
C ARG A 99 -11.93 -27.94 52.13
N ALA A 100 -10.61 -28.06 52.11
CA ALA A 100 -9.89 -28.82 53.13
C ALA A 100 -10.05 -28.19 54.52
N VAL A 101 -10.02 -26.85 54.61
CA VAL A 101 -10.29 -26.10 55.86
C VAL A 101 -11.73 -26.31 56.30
N ALA A 102 -12.71 -26.22 55.40
CA ALA A 102 -14.11 -26.47 55.71
C ALA A 102 -14.32 -27.89 56.26
N THR A 103 -13.71 -28.89 55.62
CA THR A 103 -13.79 -30.30 56.04
C THR A 103 -13.15 -30.50 57.42
N ALA A 104 -11.98 -29.91 57.66
CA ALA A 104 -11.30 -29.98 58.95
C ALA A 104 -12.13 -29.33 60.07
N ALA A 105 -12.71 -28.15 59.79
CA ALA A 105 -13.58 -27.45 60.73
C ALA A 105 -14.85 -28.27 61.04
N GLN A 106 -15.51 -28.86 60.05
CA GLN A 106 -16.63 -29.79 60.26
C GLN A 106 -16.24 -31.01 61.09
N GLY A 107 -15.03 -31.55 60.90
CA GLY A 107 -14.49 -32.61 61.75
C GLY A 107 -14.38 -32.20 63.22
N VAL A 108 -13.96 -30.97 63.50
CA VAL A 108 -13.94 -30.40 64.87
C VAL A 108 -15.35 -30.23 65.42
N VAL A 109 -16.30 -29.74 64.61
CA VAL A 109 -17.72 -29.63 65.01
C VAL A 109 -18.26 -31.00 65.41
N ALA A 110 -18.05 -32.03 64.60
CA ALA A 110 -18.49 -33.38 64.89
C ALA A 110 -17.89 -33.92 66.20
N ALA A 111 -16.61 -33.66 66.47
CA ALA A 111 -15.95 -34.04 67.72
C ALA A 111 -16.47 -33.24 68.93
N SER A 112 -16.82 -31.96 68.75
CA SER A 112 -17.35 -31.11 69.83
C SER A 112 -18.74 -31.52 70.31
N GLY A 113 -19.47 -32.31 69.52
CA GLY A 113 -20.76 -32.89 69.88
C GLY A 113 -20.70 -34.01 70.92
N LEU A 114 -19.50 -34.44 71.34
CA LEU A 114 -19.33 -35.48 72.37
C LEU A 114 -19.84 -34.99 73.73
N GLU A 115 -20.74 -35.78 74.31
CA GLU A 115 -21.41 -35.47 75.57
C GLU A 115 -20.75 -36.24 76.71
N ILE A 116 -20.24 -35.51 77.72
CA ILE A 116 -19.63 -36.12 78.90
C ILE A 116 -20.52 -35.80 80.09
N LEU A 117 -21.14 -36.85 80.66
CA LEU A 117 -22.04 -36.73 81.83
C LEU A 117 -23.22 -35.76 81.62
N GLY A 118 -23.73 -35.64 80.39
CA GLY A 118 -24.88 -34.78 80.08
C GLY A 118 -24.54 -33.31 79.81
N GLN A 119 -23.25 -32.94 79.83
CA GLN A 119 -22.81 -31.58 79.52
C GLN A 119 -21.99 -31.56 78.22
N ARG A 120 -22.18 -30.51 77.42
CA ARG A 120 -21.45 -30.24 76.16
C ARG A 120 -20.60 -28.98 76.30
N PRO A 121 -19.48 -29.04 77.04
CA PRO A 121 -18.68 -27.84 77.34
C PRO A 121 -18.07 -27.16 76.10
N LEU A 122 -18.03 -27.85 74.95
CA LEU A 122 -17.46 -27.35 73.69
C LEU A 122 -18.50 -26.88 72.67
N SER A 123 -19.80 -26.82 73.00
CA SER A 123 -20.84 -26.50 72.02
C SER A 123 -20.64 -25.13 71.34
N MET A 124 -20.23 -24.12 72.11
CA MET A 124 -19.95 -22.77 71.59
C MET A 124 -18.80 -22.74 70.57
N LEU A 125 -17.76 -23.58 70.77
CA LEU A 125 -16.69 -23.74 69.79
C LEU A 125 -17.21 -24.42 68.52
N GLY A 126 -18.09 -25.41 68.67
CA GLY A 126 -18.76 -26.07 67.56
C GLY A 126 -19.48 -25.09 66.63
N ASP A 127 -20.26 -24.17 67.18
CA ASP A 127 -20.96 -23.15 66.38
C ASP A 127 -19.97 -22.27 65.59
N THR A 128 -18.87 -21.85 66.22
CA THR A 128 -17.85 -21.00 65.58
C THR A 128 -17.12 -21.73 64.45
N PHE A 129 -16.73 -23.00 64.66
CA PHE A 129 -16.13 -23.81 63.60
C PHE A 129 -17.13 -24.18 62.50
N GLY A 130 -18.42 -24.30 62.84
CA GLY A 130 -19.50 -24.49 61.88
C GLY A 130 -19.60 -23.31 60.92
N SER A 131 -19.70 -22.08 61.44
CA SER A 131 -19.71 -20.87 60.61
C SER A 131 -18.42 -20.72 59.79
N ALA A 132 -17.25 -21.00 60.37
CA ALA A 132 -15.99 -20.97 59.61
C ALA A 132 -15.97 -22.01 58.47
N ALA A 133 -16.58 -23.18 58.65
CA ALA A 133 -16.70 -24.18 57.59
C ALA A 133 -17.64 -23.74 56.45
N GLU A 134 -18.76 -23.10 56.80
CA GLU A 134 -19.69 -22.53 55.82
C GLU A 134 -19.02 -21.40 55.01
N GLU A 135 -18.33 -20.49 55.67
CA GLU A 135 -17.57 -19.41 55.02
C GLU A 135 -16.46 -19.97 54.11
N ALA A 136 -15.73 -20.98 54.57
CA ALA A 136 -14.69 -21.64 53.77
C ALA A 136 -15.28 -22.38 52.55
N THR A 137 -16.46 -22.98 52.69
CA THR A 137 -17.18 -23.60 51.56
C THR A 137 -17.63 -22.54 50.56
N ALA A 138 -18.26 -21.45 51.02
CA ALA A 138 -18.69 -20.35 50.17
C ALA A 138 -17.52 -19.69 49.43
N LEU A 139 -16.36 -19.54 50.10
CA LEU A 139 -15.14 -19.06 49.47
C LEU A 139 -14.67 -20.01 48.37
N ALA A 140 -14.67 -21.32 48.62
CA ALA A 140 -14.28 -22.30 47.61
C ALA A 140 -15.19 -22.23 46.37
N ASP A 141 -16.50 -22.10 46.56
CA ASP A 141 -17.46 -22.01 45.47
C ASP A 141 -17.30 -20.69 44.68
N SER A 142 -17.01 -19.58 45.37
CA SER A 142 -16.68 -18.30 44.71
C SER A 142 -15.39 -18.37 43.90
N LEU A 143 -14.37 -19.09 44.39
CA LEU A 143 -13.11 -19.31 43.68
C LEU A 143 -13.34 -20.17 42.43
N ASP A 144 -14.13 -21.24 42.52
CA ASP A 144 -14.49 -22.06 41.37
C ASP A 144 -15.26 -21.26 40.30
N ALA A 145 -16.23 -20.45 40.71
CA ALA A 145 -16.96 -19.56 39.79
C ALA A 145 -16.03 -18.55 39.11
N THR A 146 -15.04 -18.03 39.85
CA THR A 146 -14.02 -17.13 39.30
C THR A 146 -13.12 -17.86 38.31
N GLY A 147 -12.69 -19.08 38.63
CA GLY A 147 -11.90 -19.93 37.73
C GLY A 147 -12.63 -20.27 36.44
N ALA A 148 -13.93 -20.55 36.51
CA ALA A 148 -14.78 -20.75 35.33
C ALA A 148 -14.83 -19.50 34.45
N SER A 149 -15.06 -18.31 35.04
CA SER A 149 -15.07 -17.05 34.30
C SER A 149 -13.72 -16.72 33.65
N LEU A 150 -12.61 -17.07 34.30
CA LEU A 150 -11.27 -16.92 33.70
C LEU A 150 -11.07 -17.88 32.52
N THR A 151 -11.60 -19.09 32.60
CA THR A 151 -11.53 -20.07 31.51
C THR A 151 -12.28 -19.56 30.27
N ASP A 152 -13.48 -18.99 30.45
CA ASP A 152 -14.22 -18.35 29.36
C ASP A 152 -13.45 -17.14 28.79
N THR A 153 -12.77 -16.37 29.66
CA THR A 153 -11.94 -15.23 29.22
C THR A 153 -10.74 -15.71 28.39
N VAL A 154 -10.10 -16.83 28.77
CA VAL A 154 -9.00 -17.42 28.01
C VAL A 154 -9.46 -17.82 26.62
N ALA A 155 -10.60 -18.51 26.50
CA ALA A 155 -11.15 -18.87 25.20
C ALA A 155 -11.40 -17.63 24.31
N GLY A 156 -11.94 -16.54 24.87
CA GLY A 156 -12.12 -15.30 24.12
C GLY A 156 -10.81 -14.61 23.70
N VAL A 157 -9.71 -14.81 24.42
CA VAL A 157 -8.38 -14.31 24.04
C VAL A 157 -7.78 -15.18 22.93
N GLU A 158 -8.00 -16.49 22.97
CA GLU A 158 -7.61 -17.42 21.90
C GLU A 158 -8.34 -17.09 20.58
N ASP A 159 -9.66 -16.88 20.63
CA ASP A 159 -10.45 -16.43 19.47
C ASP A 159 -9.91 -15.10 18.88
N LEU A 160 -9.55 -14.15 19.75
CA LEU A 160 -8.95 -12.88 19.31
C LEU A 160 -7.58 -13.06 18.65
N SER A 161 -6.74 -13.98 19.16
CA SER A 161 -5.45 -14.30 18.54
C SER A 161 -5.65 -14.88 17.13
N GLU A 162 -6.61 -15.78 16.95
CA GLU A 162 -6.95 -16.34 15.63
C GLU A 162 -7.42 -15.25 14.65
N ASP A 163 -8.29 -14.34 15.10
CA ASP A 163 -8.74 -13.19 14.30
C ASP A 163 -7.58 -12.27 13.91
N LEU A 164 -6.65 -11.98 14.84
CA LEU A 164 -5.47 -11.15 14.57
C LEU A 164 -4.51 -11.81 13.57
N SER A 165 -4.34 -13.14 13.66
CA SER A 165 -3.55 -13.91 12.70
C SER A 165 -4.17 -13.83 11.31
N SER A 166 -5.48 -14.03 11.20
CA SER A 166 -6.22 -13.93 9.93
C SER A 166 -6.08 -12.55 9.28
N ILE A 167 -6.23 -11.46 10.06
CA ILE A 167 -5.99 -10.10 9.58
C ILE A 167 -4.53 -9.93 9.13
N GLY A 168 -3.57 -10.53 9.84
CA GLY A 168 -2.17 -10.55 9.47
C GLY A 168 -1.92 -11.18 8.09
N GLU A 169 -2.58 -12.31 7.81
CA GLU A 169 -2.53 -13.00 6.52
C GLU A 169 -3.15 -12.15 5.39
N GLU A 170 -4.34 -11.58 5.60
CA GLU A 170 -4.99 -10.70 4.62
C GLU A 170 -4.13 -9.46 4.30
N LEU A 171 -3.50 -8.85 5.31
CA LEU A 171 -2.56 -7.74 5.11
C LEU A 171 -1.31 -8.17 4.34
N GLY A 172 -0.84 -9.40 4.57
CA GLY A 172 0.25 -10.01 3.81
C GLY A 172 -0.09 -10.15 2.32
N GLU A 173 -1.29 -10.63 2.00
CA GLU A 173 -1.78 -10.76 0.62
C GLU A 173 -1.97 -9.39 -0.06
N ILE A 174 -2.51 -8.40 0.65
CA ILE A 174 -2.64 -7.02 0.15
C ILE A 174 -1.25 -6.45 -0.14
N ARG A 175 -0.28 -6.66 0.76
CA ARG A 175 1.11 -6.22 0.58
C ARG A 175 1.74 -6.87 -0.65
N GLU A 176 1.56 -8.17 -0.85
CA GLU A 176 2.07 -8.89 -2.02
C GLU A 176 1.42 -8.37 -3.31
N THR A 177 0.10 -8.18 -3.32
CA THR A 177 -0.62 -7.60 -4.45
C THR A 177 -0.10 -6.20 -4.79
N VAL A 178 0.08 -5.33 -3.79
CA VAL A 178 0.63 -3.99 -3.98
C VAL A 178 2.10 -4.04 -4.43
N ALA A 179 2.87 -5.02 -3.98
CA ALA A 179 4.26 -5.25 -4.38
C ALA A 179 4.39 -5.82 -5.81
N GLU A 180 3.41 -6.59 -6.27
CA GLU A 180 3.39 -7.19 -7.61
C GLU A 180 2.83 -6.27 -8.69
N VAL A 181 2.09 -5.20 -8.31
CA VAL A 181 1.77 -4.10 -9.22
C VAL A 181 3.07 -3.36 -9.58
N ASP A 182 3.89 -3.97 -10.43
CA ASP A 182 4.90 -3.33 -11.23
C ASP A 182 4.12 -2.48 -12.22
N LEU A 183 4.10 -1.17 -11.95
CA LEU A 183 3.32 -0.25 -12.76
C LEU A 183 3.69 -0.34 -14.24
N GLY A 184 4.84 -0.95 -14.62
CA GLY A 184 5.23 -1.27 -16.01
C GLY A 184 5.27 -0.05 -16.96
N SER A 185 4.91 1.09 -16.41
CA SER A 185 4.46 2.31 -17.07
C SER A 185 5.68 3.10 -17.50
N GLY A 186 6.79 2.95 -16.78
CA GLY A 186 8.10 3.41 -17.24
C GLY A 186 8.44 2.80 -18.59
N ARG A 187 8.35 1.48 -18.75
CA ARG A 187 8.65 0.81 -20.02
C ARG A 187 7.69 1.17 -21.14
N VAL A 188 6.38 1.16 -20.88
CA VAL A 188 5.38 1.51 -21.90
C VAL A 188 5.52 2.98 -22.33
N LEU A 189 5.72 3.90 -21.37
CA LEU A 189 5.95 5.31 -21.66
C LEU A 189 7.26 5.53 -22.42
N ASP A 190 8.34 4.88 -22.03
CA ASP A 190 9.63 4.99 -22.71
C ASP A 190 9.57 4.43 -24.14
N VAL A 191 8.87 3.31 -24.36
CA VAL A 191 8.61 2.77 -25.71
C VAL A 191 7.75 3.73 -26.53
N ALA A 192 6.67 4.28 -25.96
CA ALA A 192 5.81 5.24 -26.65
C ALA A 192 6.57 6.53 -27.03
N LEU A 193 7.45 7.01 -26.14
CA LEU A 193 8.30 8.18 -26.36
C LEU A 193 9.34 7.90 -27.46
N ALA A 194 9.99 6.74 -27.42
CA ALA A 194 10.93 6.31 -28.45
C ALA A 194 10.26 6.21 -29.84
N VAL A 195 9.08 5.61 -29.92
CA VAL A 195 8.29 5.52 -31.17
C VAL A 195 7.85 6.91 -31.64
N GLY A 196 7.41 7.77 -30.72
CA GLY A 196 7.02 9.16 -31.03
C GLY A 196 8.18 10.00 -31.59
N LEU A 197 9.37 9.89 -30.98
CA LEU A 197 10.58 10.56 -31.47
C LEU A 197 11.03 10.03 -32.83
N LEU A 198 10.93 8.71 -33.04
CA LEU A 198 11.24 8.10 -34.33
C LEU A 198 10.31 8.61 -35.44
N LEU A 199 9.01 8.73 -35.15
CA LEU A 199 8.02 9.30 -36.06
C LEU A 199 8.28 10.78 -36.35
N LEU A 200 8.62 11.58 -35.33
CA LEU A 200 8.99 12.98 -35.50
C LEU A 200 10.25 13.13 -36.35
N LEU A 201 11.26 12.30 -36.11
CA LEU A 201 12.49 12.28 -36.90
C LEU A 201 12.21 11.91 -38.36
N TRP A 202 11.36 10.90 -38.58
CA TRP A 202 10.92 10.50 -39.91
C TRP A 202 10.21 11.64 -40.65
N LEU A 203 9.37 12.42 -39.96
CA LEU A 203 8.67 13.58 -40.52
C LEU A 203 9.59 14.79 -40.77
N ALA A 204 10.68 14.92 -40.01
CA ALA A 204 11.66 15.98 -40.20
C ALA A 204 12.43 15.84 -41.52
N VAL A 205 12.70 14.60 -41.97
CA VAL A 205 13.43 14.32 -43.23
C VAL A 205 12.77 14.97 -44.46
N PRO A 206 11.48 14.73 -44.77
CA PRO A 206 10.83 15.35 -45.92
C PRO A 206 10.74 16.88 -45.78
N ALA A 207 10.49 17.41 -44.56
CA ALA A 207 10.44 18.85 -44.33
C ALA A 207 11.79 19.53 -44.62
N LEU A 208 12.89 18.95 -44.15
CA LEU A 208 14.25 19.44 -44.43
C LEU A 208 14.60 19.33 -45.92
N SER A 209 14.21 18.24 -46.57
CA SER A 209 14.44 18.06 -48.01
C SER A 209 13.74 19.13 -48.85
N ALA A 210 12.50 19.49 -48.50
CA ALA A 210 11.73 20.54 -49.17
C ALA A 210 12.38 21.92 -48.99
N LEU A 211 12.87 22.22 -47.78
CA LEU A 211 13.51 23.49 -47.45
C LEU A 211 14.87 23.64 -48.17
N TRP A 212 15.64 22.55 -48.25
CA TRP A 212 16.88 22.51 -49.02
C TRP A 212 16.63 22.74 -50.52
N LEU A 213 15.61 22.08 -51.08
CA LEU A 213 15.24 22.23 -52.49
C LEU A 213 14.78 23.67 -52.81
N ALA A 214 13.96 24.28 -51.95
CA ALA A 214 13.53 25.67 -52.08
C ALA A 214 14.73 26.64 -52.08
N ARG A 215 15.68 26.43 -51.16
CA ARG A 215 16.89 27.26 -51.08
C ARG A 215 17.75 27.13 -52.33
N ARG A 216 17.92 25.93 -52.86
CA ARG A 216 18.67 25.67 -54.09
C ARG A 216 18.07 26.39 -55.30
N LEU A 217 16.74 26.32 -55.46
CA LEU A 217 16.03 27.00 -56.56
C LEU A 217 16.15 28.53 -56.49
N ARG A 218 16.09 29.09 -55.27
CA ARG A 218 16.27 30.53 -55.05
C ARG A 218 17.68 31.00 -55.42
N HIS A 219 18.72 30.23 -55.09
CA HIS A 219 20.10 30.56 -55.49
C HIS A 219 20.29 30.52 -57.00
N THR A 220 19.67 29.56 -57.71
CA THR A 220 19.75 29.52 -59.17
C THR A 220 19.05 30.72 -59.82
N ALA A 221 17.87 31.14 -59.31
CA ALA A 221 17.13 32.27 -59.85
C ALA A 221 17.90 33.60 -59.75
N ILE A 222 18.60 33.84 -58.62
CA ILE A 222 19.42 35.05 -58.43
C ILE A 222 20.57 35.10 -59.44
N ARG A 223 21.21 33.96 -59.74
CA ARG A 223 22.30 33.90 -60.72
C ARG A 223 21.82 34.23 -62.14
N TYR A 224 20.64 33.77 -62.53
CA TYR A 224 20.05 34.11 -63.83
C TYR A 224 19.69 35.61 -63.91
N ALA A 225 19.09 36.17 -62.85
CA ALA A 225 18.77 37.60 -62.82
C ALA A 225 20.03 38.49 -62.87
N ALA A 226 21.13 38.07 -62.22
CA ALA A 226 22.40 38.77 -62.29
C ALA A 226 23.04 38.70 -63.69
N ALA A 227 22.98 37.54 -64.35
CA ALA A 227 23.51 37.36 -65.71
C ALA A 227 22.72 38.16 -66.77
N GLU A 228 21.41 38.34 -66.58
CA GLU A 228 20.57 39.13 -67.48
C GLU A 228 20.74 40.65 -67.28
N GLY A 229 21.08 41.09 -66.06
CA GLY A 229 21.38 42.49 -65.77
C GLY A 229 22.70 43.00 -66.34
N ASP A 230 23.66 42.11 -66.61
CA ASP A 230 24.99 42.43 -67.16
C ASP A 230 25.03 42.43 -68.70
N ALA A 231 23.90 42.19 -69.37
CA ALA A 231 23.80 42.28 -70.81
C ALA A 231 23.93 43.76 -71.25
N PRO A 232 24.91 44.13 -72.10
CA PRO A 232 25.12 45.51 -72.52
C PRO A 232 23.88 46.00 -73.28
N ARG A 233 23.23 47.03 -72.74
CA ARG A 233 22.13 47.74 -73.41
C ARG A 233 22.68 48.34 -74.70
N ARG A 234 22.46 47.66 -75.81
CA ARG A 234 22.73 48.15 -77.16
C ARG A 234 21.53 48.93 -77.67
#